data_AF-A0A0D0DY01-F1
#
_entry.id   AF-A0A0D0DY01-F1
#
_cell.length_a   1.000
_cell.length_b   1.000
_cell.length_c   1.000
_cell.angle_alpha   90.00
_cell.angle_beta   90.00
_cell.angle_gamma   90.00
#
_symmetry.space_group_name_H-M   'P 1'
#
loop_
_entity.id
_entity.type
_entity.pdbx_description
1 polymer ?
#
loop_
_entity_poly.entity_id
_entity_poly.type
_entity_poly.pdbx_seq_one_letter_code
_entity_poly.pdbx_strand_id
1 'polypeptide(L)'
;QCRWTSHWSPCKAQIAGDRRSLLIHLKEEHNLAGDCKEVDCFWGDCHSWMQSRNIPRHIVSCHLGVKTPCPHCGVPLSRQDARKKH
;
A
#
# COMPACT_ATOMS: atom_id res chain seq x y z
N GLN A 1 -11.97 -1.36 -2.03
CA GLN A 1 -12.19 0.02 -2.55
C GLN A 1 -10.99 0.89 -2.21
N CYS A 2 -10.52 1.71 -3.17
CA CYS A 2 -9.49 2.73 -2.94
C CYS A 2 -10.00 3.84 -2.02
N ARG A 3 -9.25 4.15 -0.97
CA ARG A 3 -9.55 5.27 -0.04
C ARG A 3 -8.49 6.38 -0.11
N TRP A 4 -7.72 6.43 -1.20
CA TRP A 4 -6.79 7.52 -1.43
C TRP A 4 -7.56 8.83 -1.62
N THR A 5 -7.21 9.85 -0.84
CA THR A 5 -7.82 11.17 -0.89
C THR A 5 -6.95 12.09 -1.75
N SER A 6 -7.44 12.46 -2.92
CA SER A 6 -6.82 13.50 -3.76
C SER A 6 -7.77 14.68 -3.84
N HIS A 7 -7.26 15.90 -3.70
CA HIS A 7 -8.07 17.13 -3.69
C HIS A 7 -9.33 17.00 -2.81
N TRP A 8 -9.15 16.58 -1.55
CA TRP A 8 -10.21 16.54 -0.54
C TRP A 8 -11.35 15.54 -0.84
N SER A 9 -11.19 14.70 -1.87
CA SER A 9 -12.17 13.71 -2.29
C SER A 9 -11.53 12.31 -2.36
N PRO A 10 -12.15 11.29 -1.74
CA PRO A 10 -11.64 9.92 -1.84
C PRO A 10 -11.92 9.34 -3.22
N CYS A 11 -10.94 8.61 -3.77
CA CYS A 11 -10.99 8.01 -5.10
C CYS A 11 -12.17 7.04 -5.28
N LYS A 12 -12.50 6.22 -4.27
CA LYS A 12 -13.61 5.24 -4.28
C LYS A 12 -13.57 4.19 -5.40
N ALA A 13 -12.49 4.11 -6.19
CA ALA A 13 -12.34 3.09 -7.23
C ALA A 13 -12.38 1.67 -6.66
N GLN A 14 -13.00 0.74 -7.41
CA GLN A 14 -12.94 -0.69 -7.10
C GLN A 14 -11.65 -1.26 -7.66
N ILE A 15 -10.85 -1.84 -6.78
CA ILE A 15 -9.59 -2.48 -7.14
C ILE A 15 -9.81 -3.97 -6.94
N ALA A 16 -9.57 -4.76 -7.99
CA ALA A 16 -9.47 -6.22 -7.84
C ALA A 16 -8.44 -6.49 -6.74
N GLY A 17 -8.84 -7.21 -5.68
CA GLY A 17 -8.13 -7.25 -4.39
C GLY A 17 -6.71 -7.84 -4.41
N ASP A 18 -6.08 -7.96 -5.56
CA ASP A 18 -4.71 -8.36 -5.76
C ASP A 18 -3.74 -7.17 -5.74
N ARG A 19 -2.52 -7.45 -5.28
CA ARG A 19 -1.48 -6.44 -5.11
C ARG A 19 -1.06 -5.77 -6.43
N ARG A 20 -1.16 -6.47 -7.56
CA ARG A 20 -0.68 -5.97 -8.86
C ARG A 20 -1.66 -4.95 -9.42
N SER A 21 -2.96 -5.24 -9.36
CA SER A 21 -4.03 -4.32 -9.73
C SER A 21 -3.98 -3.02 -8.92
N LEU A 22 -3.75 -3.11 -7.60
CA LEU A 22 -3.54 -1.93 -6.76
C LEU A 22 -2.32 -1.11 -7.21
N LEU A 23 -1.18 -1.76 -7.47
CA LEU A 23 0.04 -1.07 -7.90
C LEU A 23 -0.17 -0.28 -9.19
N ILE A 24 -0.84 -0.87 -10.17
CA ILE A 24 -1.15 -0.24 -11.45
C ILE A 24 -2.09 0.95 -11.21
N HIS A 25 -3.19 0.74 -10.47
CA HIS A 25 -4.14 1.81 -10.12
C HIS A 25 -3.46 3.00 -9.44
N LEU A 26 -2.64 2.77 -8.41
CA LEU A 26 -1.93 3.84 -7.69
C LEU A 26 -0.95 4.61 -8.60
N LYS A 27 -0.36 3.91 -9.57
CA LYS A 27 0.57 4.51 -10.53
C LYS A 27 -0.18 5.36 -11.56
N GLU A 28 -1.25 4.86 -12.14
CA GLU A 28 -1.98 5.55 -13.21
C GLU A 28 -2.87 6.67 -12.67
N GLU A 29 -3.57 6.43 -11.56
CA GLU A 29 -4.57 7.36 -11.04
C GLU A 29 -4.01 8.36 -10.00
N HIS A 30 -2.92 8.00 -9.32
CA HIS A 30 -2.34 8.82 -8.24
C HIS A 30 -0.87 9.17 -8.46
N ASN A 31 -0.31 8.81 -9.62
CA ASN A 31 1.07 9.09 -10.00
C ASN A 31 2.12 8.66 -8.94
N LEU A 32 1.83 7.58 -8.19
CA LEU A 32 2.71 7.03 -7.14
C LEU A 32 3.83 6.16 -7.73
N ALA A 33 4.34 6.57 -8.88
CA ALA A 33 5.14 5.77 -9.79
C ALA A 33 6.65 6.01 -9.62
N GLY A 34 7.24 5.49 -8.55
CA GLY A 34 8.66 5.14 -8.54
C GLY A 34 9.68 6.28 -8.49
N ASP A 35 9.27 7.55 -8.47
CA ASP A 35 10.16 8.64 -8.10
C ASP A 35 10.64 8.43 -6.65
N CYS A 36 11.94 8.47 -6.39
CA CYS A 36 12.47 8.38 -5.02
C CYS A 36 12.28 9.69 -4.24
N LYS A 37 11.10 10.29 -4.37
CA LYS A 37 10.65 11.47 -3.64
C LYS A 37 9.87 11.04 -2.42
N GLU A 38 10.02 11.82 -1.36
CA GLU A 38 9.20 11.69 -0.16
C GLU A 38 7.82 12.24 -0.45
N VAL A 39 6.81 11.43 -0.17
CA VAL A 39 5.40 11.76 -0.39
C VAL A 39 4.61 11.41 0.87
N ASP A 40 3.54 12.14 1.08
CA ASP A 40 2.59 11.89 2.15
C ASP A 40 1.57 10.81 1.71
N CYS A 41 1.20 9.92 2.64
CA CYS A 41 0.16 8.94 2.42
C CYS A 41 -1.22 9.53 2.73
N PHE A 42 -1.97 9.88 1.68
CA PHE A 42 -3.34 10.39 1.78
C PHE A 42 -4.40 9.28 1.82
N TRP A 43 -4.06 8.08 2.28
CA TRP A 43 -5.04 7.02 2.41
C TRP A 43 -5.87 7.22 3.68
N GLY A 44 -7.12 7.67 3.52
CA GLY A 44 -7.92 8.14 4.66
C GLY A 44 -7.19 9.26 5.41
N ASP A 45 -6.92 9.06 6.70
CA ASP A 45 -6.27 10.03 7.59
C ASP A 45 -4.83 9.65 7.98
N CYS A 46 -4.14 8.82 7.17
CA CYS A 46 -2.86 8.21 7.55
C CYS A 46 -1.68 9.19 7.67
N HIS A 47 -1.59 10.19 6.79
CA HIS A 47 -0.55 11.24 6.72
C HIS A 47 0.89 10.78 7.03
N SER A 48 1.23 9.57 6.58
CA SER A 48 2.53 8.96 6.85
C SER A 48 3.52 9.31 5.74
N TRP A 49 4.64 9.92 6.11
CA TRP A 49 5.71 10.31 5.20
C TRP A 49 6.60 9.12 4.85
N MET A 50 6.77 8.86 3.55
CA MET A 50 7.72 7.86 3.06
C MET A 50 8.08 8.07 1.60
N GLN A 51 9.08 7.34 1.14
CA GLN A 51 9.45 7.28 -0.27
C GLN A 51 8.27 6.77 -1.12
N SER A 52 8.01 7.37 -2.28
CA SER A 52 6.86 6.98 -3.13
C SER A 52 6.86 5.49 -3.48
N ARG A 53 8.05 4.91 -3.73
CA ARG A 53 8.23 3.46 -3.98
C ARG A 53 7.74 2.57 -2.82
N ASN A 54 7.65 3.10 -1.61
CA ASN A 54 7.19 2.39 -0.41
C ASN A 54 5.69 2.54 -0.19
N ILE A 55 5.02 3.57 -0.73
CA ILE A 55 3.59 3.83 -0.53
C ILE A 55 2.71 2.62 -0.89
N PRO A 56 2.86 1.97 -2.07
CA PRO A 56 1.98 0.85 -2.41
C PRO A 56 2.09 -0.31 -1.42
N ARG A 57 3.30 -0.60 -0.98
CA ARG A 57 3.60 -1.64 0.01
C ARG A 57 3.05 -1.26 1.38
N HIS A 58 3.17 0.00 1.78
CA HIS A 58 2.57 0.53 2.99
C HIS A 58 1.05 0.35 2.97
N ILE A 59 0.35 0.77 1.91
CA ILE A 59 -1.10 0.63 1.77
C ILE A 59 -1.55 -0.83 1.91
N VAL A 60 -0.89 -1.77 1.21
CA VAL A 60 -1.23 -3.21 1.27
C VAL A 60 -1.13 -3.75 2.69
N SER A 61 -0.07 -3.41 3.41
CA SER A 61 0.18 -3.95 4.75
C SER A 61 -0.58 -3.24 5.86
N CYS A 62 -0.71 -1.91 5.79
CA CYS A 62 -1.26 -1.07 6.85
C CYS A 62 -2.77 -0.84 6.69
N HIS A 63 -3.24 -0.64 5.46
CA HIS A 63 -4.64 -0.27 5.22
C HIS A 63 -5.49 -1.42 4.72
N LEU A 64 -4.94 -2.27 3.84
CA LEU A 64 -5.64 -3.45 3.37
C LEU A 64 -5.45 -4.66 4.29
N GLY A 65 -4.53 -4.57 5.27
CA GLY A 65 -4.27 -5.62 6.24
C GLY A 65 -3.80 -6.94 5.61
N VAL A 66 -3.30 -6.90 4.37
CA VAL A 66 -2.84 -8.09 3.66
C VAL A 66 -1.54 -8.55 4.30
N LYS A 67 -1.65 -9.63 5.07
CA LYS A 67 -0.52 -10.30 5.72
C LYS A 67 -0.06 -11.45 4.85
N THR A 68 1.25 -11.60 4.74
CA THR A 68 1.86 -12.77 4.08
C THR A 68 2.08 -13.84 5.15
N PRO A 69 1.48 -15.02 5.03
CA PRO A 69 1.74 -16.11 5.98
C PRO A 69 3.21 -16.53 5.88
N CYS A 70 3.82 -16.82 7.03
CA CYS A 70 5.12 -17.46 7.08
C CYS A 70 5.00 -18.89 6.51
N PRO A 71 5.85 -19.30 5.56
CA PRO A 71 5.76 -20.64 4.97
C PRO A 71 6.13 -21.76 5.95
N HIS A 72 6.82 -21.46 7.05
CA HIS A 72 7.26 -22.46 8.03
C HIS A 72 6.27 -22.68 9.17
N CYS A 73 5.64 -21.61 9.66
CA CYS A 73 4.79 -21.66 10.86
C CYS A 73 3.37 -21.11 10.63
N GLY A 74 3.07 -20.58 9.45
CA GLY A 74 1.76 -20.00 9.12
C GLY A 74 1.45 -18.65 9.75
N VAL A 75 2.33 -18.13 10.63
CA VAL A 75 2.11 -16.86 11.33
C VAL A 75 1.93 -15.72 10.30
N PRO A 76 0.86 -14.92 10.41
CA PRO A 76 0.58 -13.85 9.46
C PRO A 76 1.53 -12.68 9.70
N LEU A 77 2.51 -12.52 8.83
CA LEU A 77 3.49 -11.44 8.90
C LEU A 77 3.02 -10.25 8.09
N SER A 78 3.30 -9.04 8.59
CA SER A 78 3.01 -7.81 7.85
C SER A 78 3.78 -7.73 6.53
N ARG A 79 4.93 -8.44 6.43
CA ARG A 79 5.90 -8.30 5.34
C ARG A 79 6.72 -9.58 5.11
N GLN A 80 7.13 -9.83 3.86
CA GLN A 80 8.01 -10.96 3.53
C GLN A 80 9.42 -10.83 4.14
N ASP A 81 9.96 -9.61 4.24
CA ASP A 81 11.27 -9.36 4.85
C ASP A 81 11.24 -9.49 6.38
N ALA A 82 10.07 -9.35 7.01
CA ALA A 82 9.89 -9.64 8.42
C ALA A 82 10.14 -11.13 8.74
N ARG A 83 10.01 -12.03 7.75
CA ARG A 83 10.36 -13.46 7.91
C ARG A 83 11.81 -13.68 8.32
N LYS A 84 12.74 -12.79 7.95
CA LYS A 84 14.16 -12.95 8.30
C LYS A 84 14.44 -12.68 9.79
N LYS A 85 13.54 -11.95 10.46
CA LYS A 85 13.66 -11.56 11.87
C LYS A 85 12.63 -12.24 12.78
N HIS A 86 11.70 -13.00 12.19
CA HIS A 86 10.68 -13.79 12.85
C HIS A 86 11.25 -15.15 13.22
#